data_AF-A0A0F2N7M2-F1
#
_entry.id   AF-A0A0F2N7M2-F1
#
_cell.length_a   1.000
_cell.length_b   1.000
_cell.length_c   1.000
_cell.angle_alpha   90.00
_cell.angle_beta   90.00
_cell.angle_gamma   90.00
#
_symmetry.space_group_name_H-M   'P 1'
#
loop_
_entity.id
_entity.type
_entity.pdbx_description
1 polymer ?
#
loop_
_entity_poly.entity_id
_entity_poly.type
_entity_poly.pdbx_seq_one_letter_code
_entity_poly.pdbx_strand_id
1 'polypeptide(L)'
;MKNYFLVIPLVILIIVGISAKKNETLSKNRETKIIYVAAANSISLSKSQANYICDGTNDEVVIQNAINENNGKKVVLLEGVYNKDNAEGISIQSATEIELDGAIINLNKLDTDACIFTNSDHTRGNSNIKIWGSGILNGNRHLSTTGNHYAVNFENVKKSLVELYIDNFRTLEARLYQSDCVVRNLRFYNTPKKEEKIMQFTE
;
A
#
# COMPACT_ATOMS: atom_id res chain seq x y z
N MET A 1 -54.90 52.53 59.17
CA MET A 1 -54.95 51.22 59.85
C MET A 1 -53.55 50.61 59.79
N LYS A 2 -53.01 50.30 60.97
CA LYS A 2 -51.99 49.29 61.34
C LYS A 2 -50.67 49.17 60.56
N ASN A 3 -49.59 49.57 61.24
CA ASN A 3 -48.26 48.94 61.23
C ASN A 3 -48.36 47.40 61.39
N TYR A 4 -47.37 46.63 60.91
CA TYR A 4 -46.51 45.74 61.73
C TYR A 4 -45.48 44.98 60.86
N PHE A 5 -44.22 45.18 61.26
CA PHE A 5 -43.02 44.35 61.17
C PHE A 5 -43.14 42.82 60.93
N LEU A 6 -42.11 42.28 60.26
CA LEU A 6 -41.18 41.21 60.72
C LEU A 6 -41.11 39.87 59.92
N VAL A 7 -39.84 39.49 59.68
CA VAL A 7 -39.19 38.17 59.47
C VAL A 7 -39.28 37.43 58.12
N ILE A 8 -38.09 37.13 57.62
CA ILE A 8 -37.67 36.30 56.49
C ILE A 8 -37.73 34.79 56.86
N PRO A 9 -37.96 33.87 55.90
CA PRO A 9 -36.94 32.82 55.66
C PRO A 9 -36.67 32.69 54.16
N LEU A 10 -35.44 32.82 53.69
CA LEU A 10 -34.38 31.80 53.66
C LEU A 10 -34.73 30.60 52.75
N VAL A 11 -34.15 30.69 51.53
CA VAL A 11 -33.56 29.61 50.71
C VAL A 11 -34.50 28.54 50.14
N ILE A 12 -34.67 28.58 48.82
CA ILE A 12 -34.54 27.37 47.98
C ILE A 12 -33.54 27.68 46.86
N LEU A 13 -32.41 26.97 46.95
CA LEU A 13 -31.35 26.93 45.95
C LEU A 13 -31.85 26.10 44.75
N ILE A 14 -32.24 26.73 43.65
CA ILE A 14 -32.42 26.00 42.38
C ILE A 14 -31.07 26.00 41.67
N ILE A 15 -30.31 24.92 41.86
CA ILE A 15 -29.21 24.59 40.96
C ILE A 15 -29.84 24.19 39.63
N VAL A 16 -29.99 25.13 38.71
CA VAL A 16 -30.17 24.80 37.29
C VAL A 16 -28.82 24.28 36.83
N GLY A 17 -28.66 22.97 36.87
CA GLY A 17 -27.51 22.28 36.30
C GLY A 17 -27.48 22.51 34.79
N ILE A 18 -26.82 23.59 34.36
CA ILE A 18 -26.31 23.71 33.00
C ILE A 18 -25.24 22.62 32.89
N SER A 19 -25.62 21.47 32.34
CA SER A 19 -24.65 20.47 31.91
C SER A 19 -23.82 21.11 30.80
N ALA A 20 -22.66 21.65 31.18
CA ALA A 20 -21.63 22.00 30.23
C ALA A 20 -21.29 20.72 29.48
N LYS A 21 -21.76 20.61 28.23
CA LYS A 21 -21.23 19.66 27.25
C LYS A 21 -19.73 19.93 27.20
N LYS A 22 -18.97 19.11 27.91
CA LYS A 22 -17.53 18.98 27.72
C LYS A 22 -17.37 18.59 26.26
N ASN A 23 -16.97 19.56 25.43
CA ASN A 23 -16.40 19.28 24.13
C ASN A 23 -15.14 18.46 24.40
N GLU A 24 -15.31 17.16 24.56
CA GLU A 24 -14.23 16.23 24.33
C GLU A 24 -13.98 16.30 22.84
N THR A 25 -13.09 17.21 22.46
CA THR A 25 -12.14 16.95 21.39
C THR A 25 -11.44 15.65 21.77
N LEU A 26 -12.11 14.54 21.46
CA LEU A 26 -11.45 13.28 21.16
C LEU A 26 -10.41 13.66 20.13
N SER A 27 -9.18 13.85 20.61
CA SER A 27 -7.99 13.65 19.80
C SER A 27 -8.18 12.25 19.24
N LYS A 28 -8.78 12.19 18.05
CA LYS A 28 -8.87 11.00 17.24
C LYS A 28 -7.42 10.71 16.92
N ASN A 29 -6.79 9.97 17.81
CA ASN A 29 -5.57 9.25 17.53
C ASN A 29 -5.90 8.52 16.23
N ARG A 30 -5.43 9.05 15.11
CA ARG A 30 -5.74 8.50 13.79
C ARG A 30 -4.93 7.21 13.74
N GLU A 31 -5.44 6.17 14.38
CA GLU A 31 -4.93 4.83 14.19
C GLU A 31 -4.88 4.64 12.67
N THR A 32 -3.66 4.47 12.16
CA THR A 32 -3.43 4.19 10.77
C THR A 32 -4.01 2.81 10.53
N LYS A 33 -5.27 2.78 10.08
CA LYS A 33 -5.94 1.55 9.64
C LYS A 33 -5.01 0.88 8.63
N ILE A 34 -4.58 -0.34 8.92
CA ILE A 34 -3.90 -1.21 7.97
C ILE A 34 -4.99 -1.99 7.26
N ILE A 35 -4.94 -2.07 5.93
CA ILE A 35 -5.85 -2.92 5.15
C ILE A 35 -5.09 -4.14 4.68
N TYR A 36 -5.62 -5.31 4.98
CA TYR A 36 -5.07 -6.59 4.58
C TYR A 36 -5.84 -7.15 3.38
N VAL A 37 -5.12 -7.60 2.37
CA VAL A 37 -5.68 -8.24 1.17
C VAL A 37 -5.10 -9.64 1.08
N ALA A 38 -5.94 -10.68 1.05
CA ALA A 38 -5.52 -12.06 0.85
C ALA A 38 -5.70 -12.50 -0.60
N ALA A 39 -4.78 -13.32 -1.10
CA ALA A 39 -4.91 -14.00 -2.37
C ALA A 39 -5.97 -15.11 -2.31
N ALA A 40 -6.45 -15.53 -3.48
CA ALA A 40 -7.38 -16.65 -3.59
C ALA A 40 -6.81 -17.96 -3.06
N ASN A 41 -5.49 -18.14 -3.10
CA ASN A 41 -4.78 -19.33 -2.61
C ASN A 41 -4.08 -19.12 -1.25
N SER A 42 -4.33 -18.01 -0.55
CA SER A 42 -3.84 -17.82 0.83
C SER A 42 -4.42 -18.86 1.78
N ILE A 43 -3.75 -19.06 2.92
CA ILE A 43 -4.22 -19.96 3.97
C ILE A 43 -5.51 -19.43 4.63
N SER A 44 -6.28 -20.31 5.26
CA SER A 44 -7.55 -19.94 5.90
C SER A 44 -7.40 -18.85 6.97
N LEU A 45 -6.29 -18.85 7.71
CA LEU A 45 -6.00 -17.84 8.73
C LEU A 45 -5.83 -16.45 8.10
N SER A 46 -5.00 -16.33 7.06
CA SER A 46 -4.79 -15.07 6.33
C SER A 46 -6.09 -14.54 5.73
N LYS A 47 -6.91 -15.41 5.12
CA LYS A 47 -8.24 -15.02 4.62
C LYS A 47 -9.18 -14.54 5.72
N SER A 48 -9.14 -15.14 6.91
CA SER A 48 -10.00 -14.74 8.03
C SER A 48 -9.65 -13.38 8.63
N GLN A 49 -8.40 -12.94 8.46
CA GLN A 49 -7.90 -11.65 8.94
C GLN A 49 -7.96 -10.56 7.87
N ALA A 50 -8.09 -10.95 6.59
CA ALA A 50 -8.11 -10.03 5.47
C ALA A 50 -9.40 -9.19 5.42
N ASN A 51 -9.25 -7.94 5.01
CA ASN A 51 -10.38 -7.07 4.69
C ASN A 51 -10.91 -7.34 3.27
N TYR A 52 -10.02 -7.76 2.38
CA TYR A 52 -10.32 -8.10 1.00
C TYR A 52 -9.76 -9.47 0.66
N ILE A 53 -10.51 -10.26 -0.11
CA ILE A 53 -10.06 -11.56 -0.61
C ILE A 53 -10.20 -11.54 -2.12
N CYS A 54 -9.08 -11.72 -2.79
CA CYS A 54 -8.96 -11.90 -4.23
C CYS A 54 -9.55 -13.24 -4.68
N ASP A 55 -10.01 -13.31 -5.92
CA ASP A 55 -10.50 -14.55 -6.55
C ASP A 55 -9.47 -15.20 -7.49
N GLY A 56 -8.35 -14.52 -7.74
CA GLY A 56 -7.25 -15.01 -8.56
C GLY A 56 -7.35 -14.56 -10.02
N THR A 57 -8.28 -13.66 -10.36
CA THR A 57 -8.45 -13.08 -11.70
C THR A 57 -8.68 -11.57 -11.58
N ASN A 58 -7.98 -10.76 -12.38
CA ASN A 58 -8.04 -9.29 -12.30
C ASN A 58 -7.84 -8.76 -10.86
N ASP A 59 -6.90 -9.34 -10.11
CA ASP A 59 -6.71 -9.03 -8.69
C ASP A 59 -6.30 -7.56 -8.46
N GLU A 60 -5.81 -6.88 -9.50
CA GLU A 60 -5.55 -5.45 -9.47
C GLU A 60 -6.79 -4.62 -9.08
N VAL A 61 -8.00 -5.07 -9.41
CA VAL A 61 -9.24 -4.37 -9.05
C VAL A 61 -9.46 -4.40 -7.55
N VAL A 62 -9.25 -5.56 -6.92
CA VAL A 62 -9.38 -5.74 -5.48
C VAL A 62 -8.31 -4.96 -4.74
N ILE A 63 -7.06 -5.02 -5.22
CA ILE A 63 -5.94 -4.26 -4.66
C ILE A 63 -6.19 -2.75 -4.78
N GLN A 64 -6.69 -2.27 -5.93
CA GLN A 64 -7.01 -0.86 -6.11
C GLN A 64 -8.12 -0.40 -5.16
N ASN A 65 -9.15 -1.22 -4.94
CA ASN A 65 -10.21 -0.91 -3.98
C ASN A 65 -9.67 -0.79 -2.55
N ALA A 66 -8.78 -1.69 -2.13
CA ALA A 66 -8.11 -1.62 -0.83
C ALA A 66 -7.28 -0.34 -0.68
N ILE A 67 -6.53 0.06 -1.71
CA ILE A 67 -5.76 1.31 -1.72
C ILE A 67 -6.67 2.53 -1.60
N ASN A 68 -7.76 2.54 -2.34
CA ASN A 68 -8.73 3.64 -2.35
C ASN A 68 -9.42 3.78 -0.99
N GLU A 69 -9.85 2.67 -0.36
CA GLU A 69 -10.48 2.71 0.95
C GLU A 69 -9.55 3.30 2.02
N ASN A 70 -8.25 2.96 1.97
CA ASN A 70 -7.32 3.47 2.97
C ASN A 70 -6.82 4.90 2.69
N ASN A 71 -7.31 5.55 1.63
CA ASN A 71 -6.75 6.80 1.10
C ASN A 71 -5.23 6.71 0.92
N GLY A 72 -4.74 5.56 0.43
CA GLY A 72 -3.32 5.38 0.17
C GLY A 72 -2.47 5.52 1.43
N LYS A 73 -2.87 4.88 2.52
CA LYS A 73 -1.99 4.62 3.67
C LYS A 73 -1.34 3.24 3.49
N LYS A 74 -1.35 2.40 4.53
CA LYS A 74 -0.71 1.08 4.50
C LYS A 74 -1.67 -0.01 4.02
N VAL A 75 -1.30 -0.71 2.96
CA VAL A 75 -1.96 -1.93 2.47
C VAL A 75 -0.95 -3.07 2.53
N VAL A 76 -1.36 -4.19 3.13
CA VAL A 76 -0.54 -5.40 3.22
C VAL A 76 -1.18 -6.47 2.32
N LEU A 77 -0.42 -6.94 1.35
CA LEU A 77 -0.78 -8.11 0.54
C LEU A 77 -0.20 -9.34 1.21
N LEU A 78 -1.07 -10.21 1.69
CA LEU A 78 -0.71 -11.44 2.40
C LEU A 78 -0.17 -12.50 1.43
N GLU A 79 0.27 -13.62 1.97
CA GLU A 79 0.95 -14.64 1.18
C GLU A 79 0.03 -15.25 0.12
N GLY A 80 0.60 -15.56 -1.04
CA GLY A 80 -0.15 -16.18 -2.14
C GLY A 80 0.14 -15.54 -3.49
N VAL A 81 -0.68 -15.87 -4.48
CA VAL A 81 -0.49 -15.47 -5.87
C VAL A 81 -1.62 -14.53 -6.28
N TYR A 82 -1.24 -13.34 -6.75
CA TYR A 82 -2.12 -12.32 -7.29
C TYR A 82 -1.88 -12.21 -8.78
N ASN A 83 -2.94 -12.26 -9.56
CA ASN A 83 -2.89 -12.21 -11.01
C ASN A 83 -3.38 -10.86 -11.52
N LYS A 84 -2.48 -10.13 -12.18
CA LYS A 84 -2.78 -8.87 -12.82
C LYS A 84 -2.99 -9.07 -14.31
N ASP A 85 -4.23 -8.88 -14.74
CA ASP A 85 -4.70 -9.23 -16.09
C ASP A 85 -4.96 -8.01 -16.98
N ASN A 86 -4.93 -6.80 -16.41
CA ASN A 86 -4.98 -5.54 -17.16
C ASN A 86 -3.58 -4.98 -17.43
N ALA A 87 -3.42 -4.22 -18.52
CA ALA A 87 -2.21 -3.48 -18.87
C ALA A 87 -1.94 -2.28 -17.92
N GLU A 88 -3.00 -1.57 -17.53
CA GLU A 88 -2.90 -0.39 -16.67
C GLU A 88 -2.33 -0.74 -15.31
N GLY A 89 -1.37 0.03 -14.81
CA GLY A 89 -0.78 -0.21 -13.49
C GLY A 89 -1.78 0.03 -12.36
N ILE A 90 -1.62 -0.69 -11.25
CA ILE A 90 -2.26 -0.37 -9.98
C ILE A 90 -1.78 1.04 -9.57
N SER A 91 -2.73 1.96 -9.45
CA SER A 91 -2.49 3.39 -9.28
C SER A 91 -2.27 3.75 -7.82
N ILE A 92 -1.08 4.30 -7.54
CA ILE A 92 -0.59 4.58 -6.19
C ILE A 92 -0.51 6.09 -5.96
N GLN A 93 -1.19 6.57 -4.91
CA GLN A 93 -1.16 7.98 -4.50
C GLN A 93 0.01 8.28 -3.54
N SER A 94 0.27 9.57 -3.29
CA SER A 94 1.32 9.98 -2.35
C SER A 94 1.10 9.41 -0.95
N ALA A 95 2.19 9.16 -0.23
CA ALA A 95 2.21 8.58 1.12
C ALA A 95 1.64 7.15 1.27
N THR A 96 1.39 6.46 0.15
CA THR A 96 0.97 5.05 0.16
C THR A 96 2.13 4.12 0.48
N GLU A 97 1.87 3.17 1.37
CA GLU A 97 2.76 2.08 1.70
C GLU A 97 2.10 0.75 1.31
N ILE A 98 2.71 0.04 0.37
CA ILE A 98 2.32 -1.31 -0.02
C ILE A 98 3.38 -2.26 0.51
N GLU A 99 2.97 -3.17 1.38
CA GLU A 99 3.80 -4.26 1.88
C GLU A 99 3.37 -5.57 1.21
N LEU A 100 4.31 -6.28 0.59
CA LEU A 100 4.08 -7.65 0.12
C LEU A 100 4.67 -8.61 1.16
N ASP A 101 3.81 -9.24 1.94
CA ASP A 101 4.16 -10.23 2.95
C ASP A 101 4.01 -11.64 2.35
N GLY A 102 5.05 -12.08 1.64
CA GLY A 102 5.05 -13.36 0.91
C GLY A 102 4.15 -13.39 -0.33
N ALA A 103 3.56 -12.26 -0.72
CA ALA A 103 2.75 -12.12 -1.93
C ALA A 103 3.60 -12.21 -3.21
N ILE A 104 3.08 -12.89 -4.23
CA ILE A 104 3.62 -12.90 -5.59
C ILE A 104 2.61 -12.23 -6.50
N ILE A 105 2.97 -11.09 -7.08
CA ILE A 105 2.13 -10.43 -8.10
C ILE A 105 2.67 -10.77 -9.48
N ASN A 106 1.86 -11.49 -10.24
CA ASN A 106 2.12 -11.85 -11.62
C ASN A 106 1.52 -10.82 -12.56
N LEU A 107 2.33 -10.28 -13.46
CA LEU A 107 1.82 -9.68 -14.68
C LEU A 107 1.49 -10.82 -15.65
N ASN A 108 0.20 -11.06 -15.91
CA ASN A 108 -0.21 -12.14 -16.81
C ASN A 108 0.09 -11.80 -18.28
N LYS A 109 -0.30 -12.69 -19.20
CA LYS A 109 -0.06 -12.49 -20.63
C LYS A 109 -0.72 -11.20 -21.12
N LEU A 110 0.12 -10.21 -21.42
CA LEU A 110 -0.25 -8.93 -22.01
C LEU A 110 0.67 -8.66 -23.20
N ASP A 111 0.09 -8.47 -24.39
CA ASP A 111 0.84 -8.17 -25.63
C ASP A 111 0.78 -6.66 -25.94
N THR A 112 1.02 -5.85 -24.91
CA THR A 112 0.95 -4.38 -24.93
C THR A 112 1.85 -3.79 -23.83
N ASP A 113 2.09 -2.49 -23.85
CA ASP A 113 2.81 -1.81 -22.76
C ASP A 113 2.04 -1.96 -21.44
N ALA A 114 2.72 -2.44 -20.40
CA ALA A 114 2.09 -2.80 -19.14
C ALA A 114 3.04 -2.61 -17.95
N CYS A 115 2.45 -2.37 -16.77
CA CYS A 115 3.20 -2.38 -15.52
C CYS A 115 2.39 -2.94 -14.36
N ILE A 116 3.05 -3.34 -13.27
CA ILE A 116 2.33 -3.74 -12.05
C ILE A 116 1.84 -2.49 -11.31
N PHE A 117 2.72 -1.55 -11.00
CA PHE A 117 2.37 -0.30 -10.30
C PHE A 117 2.68 0.94 -11.13
N THR A 118 1.84 1.96 -10.99
CA THR A 118 2.07 3.31 -11.49
C THR A 118 1.62 4.35 -10.47
N ASN A 119 2.12 5.58 -10.56
CA ASN A 119 1.67 6.66 -9.69
C ASN A 119 0.38 7.30 -10.22
N SER A 120 -0.45 7.85 -9.34
CA SER A 120 -1.80 8.32 -9.69
C SER A 120 -1.85 9.69 -10.38
N ASP A 121 -0.79 10.49 -10.28
CA ASP A 121 -0.70 11.81 -10.89
C ASP A 121 0.64 11.97 -11.62
N HIS A 122 0.64 11.83 -12.95
CA HIS A 122 1.86 11.92 -13.77
C HIS A 122 2.24 13.37 -14.08
N THR A 123 1.31 14.33 -13.98
CA THR A 123 1.56 15.74 -14.31
C THR A 123 2.22 16.47 -13.15
N ARG A 124 1.66 16.37 -11.95
CA ARG A 124 2.24 16.98 -10.74
C ARG A 124 3.16 16.03 -10.00
N GLY A 125 3.06 14.73 -10.29
CA GLY A 125 3.83 13.70 -9.61
C GLY A 125 3.20 13.28 -8.29
N ASN A 126 3.87 12.33 -7.64
CA ASN A 126 3.54 11.87 -6.30
C ASN A 126 4.80 11.80 -5.43
N SER A 127 4.63 11.63 -4.13
CA SER A 127 5.78 11.51 -3.24
C SER A 127 5.56 10.55 -2.09
N ASN A 128 6.67 10.07 -1.51
CA ASN A 128 6.65 9.19 -0.33
C ASN A 128 5.84 7.91 -0.55
N ILE A 129 5.95 7.33 -1.75
CA ILE A 129 5.41 5.99 -2.05
C ILE A 129 6.41 4.95 -1.56
N LYS A 130 5.94 3.91 -0.88
CA LYS A 130 6.76 2.77 -0.47
C LYS A 130 6.14 1.48 -0.97
N ILE A 131 6.92 0.65 -1.65
CA ILE A 131 6.52 -0.68 -2.08
C ILE A 131 7.63 -1.63 -1.62
N TRP A 132 7.37 -2.46 -0.62
CA TRP A 132 8.43 -3.21 0.06
C TRP A 132 7.93 -4.53 0.63
N GLY A 133 8.82 -5.37 1.14
CA GLY A 133 8.48 -6.60 1.86
C GLY A 133 9.26 -7.82 1.38
N SER A 134 8.73 -9.00 1.69
CA SER A 134 9.30 -10.31 1.37
C SER A 134 8.79 -10.90 0.04
N GLY A 135 7.82 -10.24 -0.60
CA GLY A 135 7.18 -10.74 -1.81
C GLY A 135 7.92 -10.47 -3.12
N ILE A 136 7.26 -10.84 -4.21
CA ILE A 136 7.80 -10.89 -5.56
C ILE A 136 6.91 -10.09 -6.54
N LEU A 137 7.56 -9.25 -7.35
CA LEU A 137 6.98 -8.71 -8.58
C LEU A 137 7.51 -9.53 -9.76
N ASN A 138 6.61 -10.22 -10.46
CA ASN A 138 6.96 -11.15 -11.51
C ASN A 138 6.34 -10.73 -12.85
N GLY A 139 7.18 -10.38 -13.82
CA GLY A 139 6.72 -9.92 -15.13
C GLY A 139 6.29 -11.02 -16.10
N ASN A 140 6.48 -12.31 -15.76
CA ASN A 140 6.19 -13.48 -16.59
C ASN A 140 6.53 -13.31 -18.08
N ARG A 141 7.73 -12.78 -18.39
CA ARG A 141 8.14 -12.42 -19.76
C ARG A 141 7.97 -13.52 -20.81
N HIS A 142 7.94 -14.78 -20.38
CA HIS A 142 7.79 -15.95 -21.24
C HIS A 142 6.36 -16.15 -21.77
N LEU A 143 5.34 -15.53 -21.15
CA LEU A 143 3.94 -15.63 -21.58
C LEU A 143 3.56 -14.58 -22.64
N SER A 144 4.16 -13.40 -22.58
CA SER A 144 3.94 -12.29 -23.51
C SER A 144 4.95 -12.29 -24.65
N THR A 145 4.55 -11.78 -25.81
CA THR A 145 5.32 -11.78 -27.06
C THR A 145 5.71 -10.38 -27.54
N THR A 146 4.95 -9.35 -27.17
CA THR A 146 5.22 -7.94 -27.51
C THR A 146 5.09 -7.03 -26.27
N GLY A 147 5.14 -5.71 -26.45
CA GLY A 147 4.92 -4.72 -25.39
C GLY A 147 6.13 -4.49 -24.47
N ASN A 148 6.16 -3.30 -23.87
CA ASN A 148 7.11 -2.96 -22.83
C ASN A 148 6.56 -3.23 -21.44
N HIS A 149 7.22 -4.09 -20.67
CA HIS A 149 6.74 -4.50 -19.35
C HIS A 149 7.67 -4.01 -18.25
N TYR A 150 7.09 -3.42 -17.20
CA TYR A 150 7.80 -2.87 -16.05
C TYR A 150 7.18 -3.32 -14.72
N ALA A 151 7.98 -3.48 -13.66
CA ALA A 151 7.41 -3.70 -12.33
C ALA A 151 6.74 -2.41 -11.84
N VAL A 152 7.45 -1.29 -11.99
CA VAL A 152 6.93 0.05 -11.70
C VAL A 152 7.15 1.00 -12.86
N ASN A 153 6.14 1.82 -13.17
CA ASN A 153 6.25 2.94 -14.10
C ASN A 153 5.88 4.24 -13.37
N PHE A 154 6.89 5.02 -13.01
CA PHE A 154 6.75 6.25 -12.23
C PHE A 154 7.18 7.48 -13.01
N GLU A 155 6.31 8.49 -13.00
CA GLU A 155 6.53 9.79 -13.62
C GLU A 155 6.40 10.90 -12.56
N ASN A 156 7.43 11.75 -12.46
CA ASN A 156 7.49 12.85 -11.50
C ASN A 156 7.39 12.41 -10.03
N VAL A 157 7.77 11.18 -9.68
CA VAL A 157 7.68 10.66 -8.30
C VAL A 157 8.93 11.01 -7.48
N LYS A 158 8.77 11.45 -6.23
CA LYS A 158 9.88 11.88 -5.37
C LYS A 158 9.88 11.19 -4.00
N LYS A 159 11.06 11.00 -3.41
CA LYS A 159 11.23 10.47 -2.04
C LYS A 159 10.54 9.12 -1.83
N SER A 160 10.58 8.26 -2.84
CA SER A 160 9.89 6.97 -2.84
C SER A 160 10.85 5.80 -2.84
N LEU A 161 10.38 4.64 -2.37
CA LEU A 161 11.14 3.41 -2.26
C LEU A 161 10.38 2.25 -2.91
N VAL A 162 11.09 1.46 -3.72
CA VAL A 162 10.68 0.14 -4.17
C VAL A 162 11.78 -0.84 -3.76
N GLU A 163 11.50 -1.75 -2.83
CA GLU A 163 12.47 -2.70 -2.27
C GLU A 163 11.84 -4.09 -2.15
N LEU A 164 11.97 -4.89 -3.22
CA LEU A 164 11.35 -6.21 -3.38
C LEU A 164 12.21 -7.11 -4.25
N TYR A 165 11.87 -8.40 -4.30
CA TYR A 165 12.37 -9.27 -5.36
C TYR A 165 11.61 -8.95 -6.67
N ILE A 166 12.32 -8.48 -7.70
CA ILE A 166 11.74 -8.10 -8.99
C ILE A 166 12.36 -8.98 -10.07
N ASP A 167 11.54 -9.67 -10.86
CA ASP A 167 12.06 -10.64 -11.83
C ASP A 167 11.17 -10.81 -13.06
N ASN A 168 11.76 -11.41 -14.10
CA ASN A 168 11.08 -11.86 -15.33
C ASN A 168 10.27 -10.79 -16.07
N PHE A 169 10.70 -9.52 -16.06
CA PHE A 169 10.11 -8.49 -16.92
C PHE A 169 10.68 -8.53 -18.34
N ARG A 170 9.88 -8.13 -19.34
CA ARG A 170 10.29 -8.11 -20.76
C ARG A 170 11.28 -7.00 -21.07
N THR A 171 11.12 -5.83 -20.46
CA THR A 171 11.90 -4.63 -20.80
C THR A 171 12.86 -4.26 -19.67
N LEU A 172 12.32 -3.75 -18.55
CA LEU A 172 13.11 -3.26 -17.42
C LEU A 172 12.35 -3.50 -16.12
N GLU A 173 13.07 -3.54 -15.00
CA GLU A 173 12.47 -3.66 -13.67
C GLU A 173 11.66 -2.40 -13.30
N ALA A 174 12.17 -1.22 -13.62
CA ALA A 174 11.52 0.05 -13.34
C ALA A 174 11.72 1.05 -14.48
N ARG A 175 10.67 1.80 -14.79
CA ARG A 175 10.73 3.01 -15.62
C ARG A 175 10.53 4.22 -14.70
N LEU A 176 11.56 5.05 -14.59
CA LEU A 176 11.56 6.24 -13.74
C LEU A 176 11.77 7.48 -14.62
N TYR A 177 10.70 8.22 -14.90
CA TYR A 177 10.76 9.46 -15.66
C TYR A 177 10.71 10.65 -14.72
N GLN A 178 11.76 11.50 -14.76
CA GLN A 178 11.90 12.69 -13.90
C GLN A 178 11.67 12.40 -12.40
N SER A 179 12.00 11.19 -11.97
CA SER A 179 11.68 10.68 -10.63
C SER A 179 12.94 10.55 -9.77
N ASP A 180 12.76 10.77 -8.46
CA ASP A 180 13.75 10.56 -7.41
C ASP A 180 13.23 9.44 -6.50
N CYS A 181 13.39 8.22 -7.00
CA CYS A 181 12.94 6.98 -6.36
C CYS A 181 14.12 6.05 -6.20
N VAL A 182 14.23 5.42 -5.03
CA VAL A 182 15.17 4.33 -4.81
C VAL A 182 14.50 3.02 -5.21
N VAL A 183 15.07 2.33 -6.19
CA VAL A 183 14.65 0.97 -6.57
C VAL A 183 15.77 0.01 -6.19
N ARG A 184 15.50 -0.89 -5.25
CA ARG A 184 16.40 -1.94 -4.80
C ARG A 184 15.78 -3.29 -5.11
N ASN A 185 16.27 -3.90 -6.17
CA ASN A 185 15.90 -5.27 -6.48
C ASN A 185 16.68 -6.24 -5.58
N LEU A 186 15.95 -6.90 -4.67
CA LEU A 186 16.51 -7.86 -3.72
C LEU A 186 17.06 -9.14 -4.38
N ARG A 187 16.73 -9.39 -5.66
CA ARG A 187 17.31 -10.47 -6.46
C ARG A 187 18.84 -10.44 -6.47
N PHE A 188 19.45 -9.26 -6.45
CA PHE A 188 20.90 -9.10 -6.49
C PHE A 188 21.58 -9.21 -5.11
N TYR A 189 20.81 -9.22 -4.02
CA TYR A 189 21.34 -9.30 -2.65
C TYR A 189 21.35 -10.73 -2.10
N ASN A 190 20.55 -11.62 -2.68
CA ASN A 190 20.45 -13.03 -2.30
C ASN A 190 21.22 -13.99 -3.23
N THR A 191 22.16 -13.50 -4.05
CA THR A 191 23.12 -14.37 -4.74
C THR A 191 23.84 -15.20 -3.66
N PRO A 192 23.77 -16.54 -3.68
CA PRO A 192 24.44 -17.35 -2.67
C PRO A 192 25.92 -16.99 -2.69
N LYS A 193 26.49 -16.62 -1.52
CA LYS A 193 27.92 -16.29 -1.31
C LYS A 193 28.91 -17.42 -1.68
N LYS A 194 28.49 -18.46 -2.40
CA LYS A 194 29.26 -19.65 -2.71
C LYS A 194 30.11 -19.55 -3.99
N GLU A 195 30.29 -18.36 -4.55
CA GLU A 195 31.14 -18.13 -5.73
C GLU A 195 32.36 -17.23 -5.47
N GLU A 196 32.90 -17.18 -4.25
CA GLU A 196 34.25 -16.62 -3.99
C GLU A 196 35.40 -17.50 -4.52
N LYS A 197 35.15 -18.37 -5.50
CA LYS A 197 36.17 -19.24 -6.10
C LYS A 197 36.17 -19.22 -7.62
N ILE A 198 36.02 -18.05 -8.23
CA ILE A 198 36.23 -17.88 -9.67
C ILE A 198 37.08 -16.62 -9.92
N MET A 199 38.36 -16.69 -9.52
CA MET A 199 39.50 -16.04 -10.18
C MET A 199 40.77 -16.43 -9.41
N GLN A 200 41.18 -17.69 -9.58
CA GLN A 200 42.61 -18.01 -9.44
C GLN A 200 43.17 -17.96 -10.86
N PHE A 201 43.92 -16.90 -11.16
CA PHE A 201 44.85 -16.96 -12.29
C PHE A 201 46.00 -17.85 -11.82
N THR A 202 46.06 -19.07 -12.33
CA THR A 202 47.28 -19.87 -12.24
C THR A 202 48.38 -19.16 -13.02
N GLU A 203 49.54 -19.03 -12.39
CA GLU A 203 50.78 -18.47 -12.96
C GLU A 203 51.20 -19.15 -14.26
#